data_AF-A0A2V6G9U9-F1
#
_entry.id   AF-A0A2V6G9U9-F1
#
_cell.length_a   1.000
_cell.length_b   1.000
_cell.length_c   1.000
_cell.angle_alpha   90.00
_cell.angle_beta   90.00
_cell.angle_gamma   90.00
#
_symmetry.space_group_name_H-M   'P 1'
#
loop_
_entity.id
_entity.type
_entity.pdbx_description
1 polymer ?
#
loop_
_entity_poly.entity_id
_entity_poly.type
_entity_poly.pdbx_seq_one_letter_code
_entity_poly.pdbx_strand_id
1 'polypeptide(L)'
;WIHRILDHDGVIQGGRSSCDAGDRGLAGAHPSDEGGIEAWLRLGKACGLSPDELLDNRHLLSGVRFAVDAYVNFARSQPWPIATASSLTELFAPDLMTDRLAAFEKFYQWLDPRGLAYFRRRVTQARRDSDEALAITVEYCNTLELQREAVRALEFKCDVLWSILDAIHHAYFKEGPSLVRPPAGNFGDCEIAAPA
;
A
#
# COMPACT_ATOMS: atom_id res chain seq x y z
N TRP A 1 -0.66 10.32 -15.71
CA TRP A 1 -0.18 10.64 -14.34
C TRP A 1 -1.26 11.18 -13.39
N ILE A 2 -1.95 12.29 -13.69
CA ILE A 2 -3.01 12.82 -12.79
C ILE A 2 -4.19 11.85 -12.69
N HIS A 3 -4.61 11.24 -13.81
CA HIS A 3 -5.63 10.17 -13.80
C HIS A 3 -5.21 8.95 -12.94
N ARG A 4 -3.91 8.63 -12.89
CA ARG A 4 -3.36 7.57 -12.03
C ARG A 4 -3.58 7.84 -10.53
N ILE A 5 -3.42 9.08 -10.06
CA ILE A 5 -3.68 9.44 -8.64
C ILE A 5 -5.15 9.23 -8.29
N LEU A 6 -6.05 9.53 -9.24
CA LEU A 6 -7.49 9.41 -9.06
C LEU A 6 -7.99 7.96 -9.19
N ASP A 7 -7.34 7.14 -10.01
CA ASP A 7 -7.73 5.74 -10.22
C ASP A 7 -7.21 4.79 -9.12
N HIS A 8 -6.08 5.12 -8.47
CA HIS A 8 -5.49 4.29 -7.41
C HIS A 8 -6.39 4.23 -6.16
N ASP A 9 -7.02 5.33 -5.79
CA ASP A 9 -7.88 5.45 -4.60
C ASP A 9 -9.38 5.54 -4.93
N GLY A 10 -9.75 5.30 -6.18
CA GLY A 10 -11.11 5.41 -6.67
C GLY A 10 -11.54 6.86 -6.89
N VAL A 11 -12.52 7.05 -7.77
CA VAL A 11 -13.05 8.39 -8.07
C VAL A 11 -13.79 8.90 -6.83
N ILE A 12 -13.28 9.94 -6.17
CA ILE A 12 -14.02 10.72 -5.17
C ILE A 12 -15.27 11.29 -5.87
N GLN A 13 -16.42 10.63 -5.74
CA GLN A 13 -17.71 11.24 -6.08
C GLN A 13 -18.06 12.26 -5.00
N GLY A 14 -17.47 13.46 -5.09
CA GLY A 14 -17.67 14.52 -4.10
C GLY A 14 -17.47 15.94 -4.61
N GLY A 15 -17.49 16.14 -5.93
CA GLY A 15 -17.15 17.43 -6.55
C GLY A 15 -18.11 17.83 -7.68
N ARG A 16 -19.43 17.77 -7.47
CA ARG A 16 -20.38 18.53 -8.29
C ARG A 16 -21.25 19.39 -7.38
N SER A 17 -21.06 20.69 -7.52
CA SER A 17 -21.90 21.72 -6.92
C SER A 17 -23.17 21.91 -7.74
N SER A 18 -24.19 22.39 -7.03
CA SER A 18 -25.46 22.97 -7.49
C SER A 18 -26.60 22.01 -7.87
N CYS A 19 -27.65 22.09 -7.04
CA CYS A 19 -29.07 22.00 -7.36
C CYS A 19 -29.51 21.00 -8.44
N ASP A 20 -29.89 19.80 -8.02
CA ASP A 20 -31.14 19.21 -8.49
C ASP A 20 -31.64 18.17 -7.49
N ALA A 21 -32.79 18.45 -6.90
CA ALA A 21 -33.51 17.50 -6.07
C ALA A 21 -34.21 16.50 -7.01
N GLY A 22 -33.82 15.23 -6.92
CA GLY A 22 -34.41 14.18 -7.74
C GLY A 22 -34.08 12.80 -7.20
N ASP A 23 -34.94 12.34 -6.30
CA ASP A 23 -35.16 10.96 -5.86
C ASP A 23 -34.57 9.88 -6.78
N ARG A 24 -33.40 9.35 -6.42
CA ARG A 24 -32.93 8.03 -6.85
C ARG A 24 -32.28 7.32 -5.67
N GLY A 25 -32.93 6.23 -5.28
CA GLY A 25 -32.56 5.38 -4.17
C GLY A 25 -31.14 4.84 -4.24
N LEU A 26 -30.67 4.49 -3.05
CA LEU A 26 -29.43 3.79 -2.69
C LEU A 26 -29.05 2.69 -3.71
N ALA A 27 -28.36 3.06 -4.78
CA ALA A 27 -27.65 2.12 -5.62
C ALA A 27 -26.25 1.94 -5.01
N GLY A 28 -26.02 0.76 -4.42
CA GLY A 28 -24.78 0.40 -3.77
C GLY A 28 -23.57 0.62 -4.67
N ALA A 29 -22.49 1.17 -4.09
CA ALA A 29 -21.18 1.16 -4.72
C ALA A 29 -20.87 -0.28 -5.15
N HIS A 30 -20.63 -0.48 -6.45
CA HIS A 30 -20.14 -1.76 -6.93
C HIS A 30 -18.76 -1.99 -6.28
N PRO A 31 -18.41 -3.22 -5.87
CA PRO A 31 -17.10 -3.52 -5.30
C PRO A 31 -15.93 -3.09 -6.20
N SER A 32 -16.17 -2.89 -7.50
CA SER A 32 -15.22 -2.40 -8.49
C SER A 32 -14.90 -0.90 -8.42
N ASP A 33 -15.69 -0.08 -7.71
CA ASP A 33 -15.51 1.37 -7.61
C ASP A 33 -14.76 1.82 -6.34
N GLU A 34 -14.47 0.91 -5.42
CA GLU A 34 -13.76 1.22 -4.18
C GLU A 34 -12.25 1.24 -4.39
N GLY A 35 -11.59 2.27 -3.86
CA GLY A 35 -10.16 2.53 -4.00
C GLY A 35 -9.21 1.59 -3.26
N GLY A 36 -7.91 1.78 -3.51
CA GLY A 36 -6.82 1.08 -2.83
C GLY A 36 -6.85 1.24 -1.30
N ILE A 37 -7.19 2.44 -0.79
CA ILE A 37 -7.32 2.70 0.65
C ILE A 37 -8.42 1.83 1.28
N GLU A 38 -9.60 1.76 0.67
CA GLU A 38 -10.70 0.90 1.16
C GLU A 38 -10.34 -0.58 1.11
N ALA A 39 -9.64 -1.02 0.05
CA ALA A 39 -9.12 -2.38 -0.02
C ALA A 39 -8.08 -2.67 1.08
N TRP A 40 -7.28 -1.69 1.48
CA TRP A 40 -6.34 -1.80 2.59
C TRP A 40 -7.04 -1.87 3.96
N LEU A 41 -8.09 -1.08 4.19
CA LEU A 41 -8.92 -1.17 5.40
C LEU A 41 -9.57 -2.55 5.53
N ARG A 42 -10.03 -3.13 4.41
CA ARG A 42 -10.57 -4.50 4.38
C ARG A 42 -9.55 -5.56 4.71
N LEU A 43 -8.31 -5.40 4.26
CA LEU A 43 -7.21 -6.28 4.66
C LEU A 43 -7.01 -6.23 6.18
N GLY A 44 -6.98 -5.03 6.77
CA GLY A 44 -6.89 -4.89 8.23
C GLY A 44 -8.03 -5.57 8.98
N LYS A 45 -9.26 -5.42 8.49
CA LYS A 45 -10.43 -6.12 9.04
C LYS A 45 -10.30 -7.64 8.94
N ALA A 46 -9.80 -8.16 7.81
CA ALA A 46 -9.51 -9.58 7.65
C ALA A 46 -8.38 -10.06 8.59
N CYS A 47 -7.48 -9.17 8.98
CA CYS A 47 -6.45 -9.39 9.99
C CYS A 47 -6.97 -9.25 11.44
N GLY A 48 -8.26 -8.98 11.65
CA GLY A 48 -8.87 -8.81 12.98
C GLY A 48 -8.77 -7.41 13.57
N LEU A 49 -8.34 -6.40 12.81
CA LEU A 49 -8.27 -5.01 13.26
C LEU A 49 -9.61 -4.29 12.99
N SER A 50 -10.00 -3.39 13.90
CA SER A 50 -11.10 -2.47 13.61
C SER A 50 -10.67 -1.35 12.64
N PRO A 51 -11.58 -0.78 11.85
CA PRO A 51 -11.26 0.38 11.00
C PRO A 51 -10.68 1.56 11.79
N ASP A 52 -11.20 1.82 13.00
CA ASP A 52 -10.74 2.93 13.84
C ASP A 52 -9.27 2.79 14.25
N GLU A 53 -8.81 1.57 14.54
CA GLU A 53 -7.41 1.30 14.88
C GLU A 53 -6.43 1.57 13.73
N LEU A 54 -6.90 1.47 12.48
CA LEU A 54 -6.09 1.84 11.32
C LEU A 54 -6.12 3.34 11.07
N LEU A 55 -7.29 3.96 11.21
CA LEU A 55 -7.51 5.37 10.85
C LEU A 55 -6.86 6.34 11.84
N ASP A 56 -6.82 6.00 13.13
CA ASP A 56 -6.23 6.88 14.14
C ASP A 56 -4.69 6.76 14.25
N ASN A 57 -4.09 5.85 13.49
CA ASN A 57 -2.65 5.61 13.43
C ASN A 57 -2.01 5.28 14.79
N ARG A 58 -2.76 4.77 15.78
CA ARG A 58 -2.22 4.47 17.12
C ARG A 58 -1.09 3.43 17.11
N HIS A 59 -1.12 2.53 16.13
CA HIS A 59 -0.12 1.47 15.95
C HIS A 59 1.02 1.87 15.00
N LEU A 60 0.99 3.09 14.43
CA LEU A 60 1.99 3.56 13.47
C LEU A 60 3.28 3.93 14.19
N LEU A 61 4.33 3.13 13.97
CA LEU A 61 5.67 3.38 14.51
C LEU A 61 6.24 4.70 13.98
N SER A 62 6.98 5.42 14.82
CA SER A 62 7.64 6.67 14.44
C SER A 62 8.61 6.50 13.27
N GLY A 63 9.37 5.40 13.23
CA GLY A 63 10.28 5.08 12.12
C GLY A 63 9.53 4.91 10.78
N VAL A 64 8.37 4.24 10.79
CA VAL A 64 7.51 4.10 9.60
C VAL A 64 6.96 5.45 9.19
N ARG A 65 6.47 6.26 10.15
CA ARG A 65 5.96 7.61 9.89
C ARG A 65 7.02 8.48 9.21
N PHE A 66 8.24 8.54 9.77
CA PHE A 66 9.30 9.36 9.20
C PHE A 66 9.75 8.89 7.82
N ALA A 67 9.81 7.58 7.57
CA ALA A 67 10.14 7.07 6.24
C ALA A 67 9.09 7.47 5.19
N VAL A 68 7.79 7.35 5.51
CA VAL A 68 6.71 7.78 4.62
C VAL A 68 6.69 9.30 4.43
N ASP A 69 6.87 10.07 5.50
CA ASP A 69 6.94 11.54 5.44
C ASP A 69 8.13 12.00 4.57
N ALA A 70 9.27 11.33 4.65
CA ALA A 70 10.42 11.60 3.79
C ALA A 70 10.05 11.43 2.30
N TYR A 71 9.31 10.39 1.95
CA TYR A 71 8.86 10.17 0.57
C TYR A 71 7.88 11.26 0.09
N VAL A 72 6.92 11.64 0.94
CA VAL A 72 6.00 12.75 0.63
C VAL A 72 6.75 14.05 0.44
N ASN A 73 7.72 14.36 1.31
CA ASN A 73 8.54 15.57 1.23
C ASN A 73 9.50 15.56 0.02
N PHE A 74 10.03 14.40 -0.36
CA PHE A 74 10.81 14.24 -1.58
C PHE A 74 9.97 14.58 -2.82
N ALA A 75 8.77 13.99 -2.94
CA ALA A 75 7.86 14.26 -4.05
C ALA A 75 7.41 15.74 -4.11
N ARG A 76 7.32 16.42 -2.98
CA ARG A 76 7.00 17.86 -2.90
C ARG A 76 8.16 18.77 -3.29
N SER A 77 9.40 18.36 -3.08
CA SER A 77 10.58 19.23 -3.21
C SER A 77 11.37 19.01 -4.50
N GLN A 78 11.32 17.81 -5.08
CA GLN A 78 12.07 17.47 -6.29
C GLN A 78 11.35 17.93 -7.57
N PRO A 79 12.09 18.16 -8.66
CA PRO A 79 11.50 18.32 -9.98
C PRO A 79 10.57 17.13 -10.30
N TRP A 80 9.41 17.41 -10.88
CA TRP A 80 8.38 16.39 -11.07
C TRP A 80 8.84 15.14 -11.85
N PRO A 81 9.78 15.18 -12.83
CA PRO A 81 10.28 13.95 -13.47
C PRO A 81 11.11 13.08 -12.53
N ILE A 82 11.90 13.71 -11.65
CA ILE A 82 12.71 13.02 -10.63
C ILE A 82 11.80 12.42 -9.55
N ALA A 83 10.77 13.17 -9.14
CA ALA A 83 9.73 12.65 -8.25
C ALA A 83 9.03 11.44 -8.88
N THR A 84 8.68 11.47 -10.17
CA THR A 84 8.11 10.32 -10.90
C THR A 84 9.07 9.13 -10.93
N ALA A 85 10.37 9.35 -11.18
CA ALA A 85 11.36 8.27 -11.21
C ALA A 85 11.41 7.47 -9.90
N SER A 86 11.19 8.12 -8.74
CA SER A 86 11.12 7.42 -7.45
C SER A 86 9.94 6.44 -7.33
N SER A 87 8.92 6.51 -8.19
CA SER A 87 7.84 5.51 -8.21
C SER A 87 8.24 4.20 -8.90
N LEU A 88 9.38 4.15 -9.60
CA LEU A 88 9.77 3.01 -10.45
C LEU A 88 10.07 1.72 -9.68
N THR A 89 10.07 1.74 -8.35
CA THR A 89 9.96 0.50 -7.56
C THR A 89 8.74 -0.34 -7.94
N GLU A 90 7.72 0.27 -8.54
CA GLU A 90 6.54 -0.43 -9.07
C GLU A 90 6.86 -1.41 -10.21
N LEU A 91 8.00 -1.27 -10.91
CA LEU A 91 8.48 -2.27 -11.88
C LEU A 91 8.65 -3.65 -11.24
N PHE A 92 8.93 -3.70 -9.94
CA PHE A 92 9.15 -4.94 -9.18
C PHE A 92 7.92 -5.40 -8.41
N ALA A 93 6.84 -4.60 -8.39
CA ALA A 93 5.67 -4.88 -7.57
C ALA A 93 4.82 -6.07 -8.07
N PRO A 94 4.55 -6.27 -9.38
CA PRO A 94 3.64 -7.33 -9.85
C PRO A 94 4.05 -8.75 -9.40
N ASP A 95 5.31 -9.11 -9.59
CA ASP A 95 5.83 -10.44 -9.23
C ASP A 95 5.81 -10.61 -7.71
N LEU A 96 6.25 -9.58 -6.97
CA LEU A 96 6.22 -9.57 -5.50
C LEU A 96 4.79 -9.67 -4.94
N MET A 97 3.80 -9.02 -5.56
CA MET A 97 2.40 -9.14 -5.15
C MET A 97 1.87 -10.56 -5.41
N THR A 98 2.27 -11.18 -6.51
CA THR A 98 1.89 -12.57 -6.85
C THR A 98 2.45 -13.55 -5.81
N ASP A 99 3.72 -13.41 -5.46
CA ASP A 99 4.38 -14.23 -4.44
C ASP A 99 3.73 -14.04 -3.06
N ARG A 100 3.45 -12.78 -2.68
CA ARG A 100 2.77 -12.46 -1.42
C ARG A 100 1.39 -13.08 -1.36
N LEU A 101 0.61 -13.01 -2.44
CA LEU A 101 -0.72 -13.58 -2.50
C LEU A 101 -0.68 -15.10 -2.30
N ALA A 102 0.22 -15.79 -3.01
CA ALA A 102 0.41 -17.23 -2.86
C ALA A 102 0.85 -17.61 -1.44
N ALA A 103 1.73 -16.82 -0.82
CA ALA A 103 2.16 -17.03 0.56
C ALA A 103 1.02 -16.81 1.57
N PHE A 104 0.21 -15.75 1.40
CA PHE A 104 -0.96 -15.51 2.25
C PHE A 104 -1.94 -16.68 2.22
N GLU A 105 -2.31 -17.14 1.02
CA GLU A 105 -3.26 -18.24 0.84
C GLU A 105 -2.74 -19.57 1.39
N LYS A 106 -1.41 -19.80 1.32
CA LYS A 106 -0.79 -21.03 1.82
C LYS A 106 -0.61 -21.04 3.34
N PHE A 107 -0.05 -19.98 3.91
CA PHE A 107 0.46 -19.99 5.29
C PHE A 107 -0.45 -19.30 6.30
N TYR A 108 -1.40 -18.46 5.85
CA TYR A 108 -2.25 -17.65 6.73
C TYR A 108 -3.74 -17.95 6.49
N GLN A 109 -4.12 -19.22 6.59
CA GLN A 109 -5.47 -19.70 6.28
C GLN A 109 -6.59 -19.14 7.18
N TRP A 110 -6.22 -18.52 8.31
CA TRP A 110 -7.15 -17.82 9.20
C TRP A 110 -7.62 -16.47 8.63
N LEU A 111 -6.92 -15.93 7.61
CA LEU A 111 -7.24 -14.66 6.99
C LEU A 111 -8.38 -14.83 5.97
N ASP A 112 -9.42 -13.98 6.07
CA ASP A 112 -10.53 -13.99 5.12
C ASP A 112 -10.04 -13.66 3.69
N PRO A 113 -10.20 -14.55 2.70
CA PRO A 113 -9.72 -14.33 1.33
C PRO A 113 -10.22 -13.04 0.66
N ARG A 114 -11.33 -12.47 1.14
CA ARG A 114 -11.86 -11.18 0.67
C ARG A 114 -10.94 -10.01 1.03
N GLY A 115 -10.17 -10.13 2.12
CA GLY A 115 -9.16 -9.14 2.53
C GLY A 115 -7.98 -9.02 1.57
N LEU A 116 -7.72 -10.06 0.76
CA LEU A 116 -6.61 -10.09 -0.20
C LEU A 116 -6.90 -9.38 -1.53
N ALA A 117 -8.07 -8.73 -1.66
CA ALA A 117 -8.47 -8.00 -2.87
C ALA A 117 -7.46 -6.91 -3.27
N TYR A 118 -6.82 -6.25 -2.30
CA TYR A 118 -5.78 -5.25 -2.55
C TYR A 118 -4.63 -5.82 -3.39
N PHE A 119 -4.06 -6.96 -2.98
CA PHE A 119 -2.95 -7.60 -3.67
C PHE A 119 -3.34 -8.05 -5.08
N ARG A 120 -4.52 -8.66 -5.25
CA ARG A 120 -5.02 -9.10 -6.56
C ARG A 120 -5.15 -7.95 -7.57
N ARG A 121 -5.63 -6.79 -7.13
CA ARG A 121 -5.75 -5.60 -7.99
C ARG A 121 -4.39 -5.04 -8.38
N ARG A 122 -3.46 -4.94 -7.43
CA ARG A 122 -2.12 -4.35 -7.67
C ARG A 122 -1.28 -5.12 -8.67
N VAL A 123 -1.47 -6.43 -8.85
CA VAL A 123 -0.77 -7.22 -9.89
C VAL A 123 -0.95 -6.61 -11.29
N THR A 124 -2.16 -6.17 -11.64
CA THR A 124 -2.45 -5.61 -12.97
C THR A 124 -2.30 -4.09 -13.04
N GLN A 125 -2.55 -3.38 -11.95
CA GLN A 125 -2.41 -1.92 -11.88
C GLN A 125 -0.93 -1.50 -11.91
N ALA A 126 -0.08 -2.15 -11.10
CA ALA A 126 1.32 -1.76 -10.96
C ALA A 126 2.10 -1.83 -12.28
N ARG A 127 1.80 -2.80 -13.17
CA ARG A 127 2.45 -2.88 -14.48
C ARG A 127 2.10 -1.67 -15.36
N ARG A 128 0.83 -1.28 -15.42
CA ARG A 128 0.41 -0.08 -16.18
C ARG A 128 1.04 1.19 -15.61
N ASP A 129 1.03 1.31 -14.27
CA ASP A 129 1.59 2.46 -13.56
C ASP A 129 3.11 2.59 -13.79
N SER A 130 3.82 1.46 -13.80
CA SER A 130 5.27 1.42 -14.01
C SER A 130 5.66 1.72 -15.46
N ASP A 131 4.88 1.26 -16.44
CA ASP A 131 5.16 1.51 -17.87
C ASP A 131 5.04 3.01 -18.19
N GLU A 132 4.00 3.68 -17.68
CA GLU A 132 3.83 5.12 -17.85
C GLU A 132 4.94 5.90 -17.13
N ALA A 133 5.25 5.54 -15.88
CA ALA A 133 6.31 6.18 -15.11
C ALA A 133 7.68 6.03 -15.79
N LEU A 134 7.96 4.87 -16.38
CA LEU A 134 9.21 4.58 -17.07
C LEU A 134 9.31 5.40 -18.35
N ALA A 135 8.24 5.47 -19.14
CA ALA A 135 8.20 6.29 -20.35
C ALA A 135 8.49 7.77 -20.04
N ILE A 136 7.82 8.33 -19.02
CA ILE A 136 8.06 9.69 -18.55
C ILE A 136 9.52 9.86 -18.08
N THR A 137 10.03 8.92 -17.29
CA THR A 137 11.39 9.03 -16.76
C THR A 137 12.41 9.04 -17.89
N VAL A 138 12.28 8.16 -18.89
CA VAL A 138 13.18 8.09 -20.05
C VAL A 138 13.08 9.34 -20.93
N GLU A 139 11.88 9.86 -21.14
CA GLU A 139 11.65 11.05 -21.98
C GLU A 139 12.25 12.32 -21.36
N TYR A 140 12.02 12.53 -20.06
CA TYR A 140 12.38 13.78 -19.39
C TYR A 140 13.75 13.74 -18.69
N CYS A 141 14.23 12.57 -18.28
CA CYS A 141 15.58 12.40 -17.73
C CYS A 141 16.55 12.02 -18.84
N ASN A 142 16.71 12.90 -19.83
CA ASN A 142 17.40 12.62 -21.09
C ASN A 142 18.86 13.09 -21.16
N THR A 143 19.39 13.66 -20.06
CA THR A 143 20.82 13.95 -19.89
C THR A 143 21.45 12.99 -18.89
N LEU A 144 22.77 12.82 -18.95
CA LEU A 144 23.49 11.94 -18.02
C LEU A 144 23.27 12.37 -16.56
N GLU A 145 23.20 13.68 -16.31
CA GLU A 145 22.94 14.25 -15.00
C GLU A 145 21.55 13.86 -14.51
N LEU A 146 20.52 14.04 -15.35
CA LEU A 146 19.14 13.70 -14.98
C LEU A 146 18.93 12.19 -14.84
N GLN A 147 19.58 11.36 -15.67
CA GLN A 147 19.55 9.90 -15.51
C GLN A 147 20.11 9.48 -14.16
N ARG A 148 21.22 10.10 -13.73
CA ARG A 148 21.81 9.84 -12.41
C ARG A 148 20.90 10.28 -11.28
N GLU A 149 20.21 11.42 -11.41
CA GLU A 149 19.20 11.85 -10.43
C GLU A 149 18.00 10.89 -10.39
N ALA A 150 17.54 10.39 -11.53
CA ALA A 150 16.45 9.41 -11.59
C ALA A 150 16.81 8.09 -10.90
N VAL A 151 18.05 7.61 -11.09
CA VAL A 151 18.56 6.43 -10.38
C VAL A 151 18.65 6.70 -8.87
N ARG A 152 19.19 7.85 -8.45
CA ARG A 152 19.21 8.24 -7.04
C ARG A 152 17.82 8.34 -6.42
N ALA A 153 16.83 8.82 -7.18
CA ALA A 153 15.45 8.88 -6.73
C ALA A 153 14.86 7.48 -6.49
N LEU A 154 15.22 6.51 -7.33
CA LEU A 154 14.85 5.11 -7.16
C LEU A 154 15.57 4.47 -5.97
N GLU A 155 16.87 4.73 -5.79
CA GLU A 155 17.65 4.29 -4.62
C GLU A 155 17.04 4.83 -3.32
N PHE A 156 16.75 6.13 -3.27
CA PHE A 156 16.06 6.76 -2.14
C PHE A 156 14.73 6.07 -1.81
N LYS A 157 13.94 5.70 -2.83
CA LYS A 157 12.68 4.97 -2.61
C LYS A 157 12.93 3.60 -1.99
N CYS A 158 13.96 2.88 -2.43
CA CYS A 158 14.35 1.61 -1.83
C CYS A 158 14.71 1.79 -0.35
N ASP A 159 15.47 2.83 0.00
CA ASP A 159 15.81 3.15 1.39
C ASP A 159 14.59 3.47 2.25
N VAL A 160 13.59 4.17 1.71
CA VAL A 160 12.30 4.40 2.38
C VAL A 160 11.61 3.08 2.68
N LEU A 161 11.48 2.19 1.69
CA LEU A 161 10.82 0.89 1.87
C LEU A 161 11.58 0.01 2.88
N TRP A 162 12.91 0.05 2.84
CA TRP A 162 13.75 -0.68 3.76
C TRP A 162 13.60 -0.16 5.20
N SER A 163 13.60 1.16 5.38
CA SER A 163 13.43 1.81 6.69
C SER A 163 12.08 1.46 7.36
N ILE A 164 11.02 1.31 6.55
CA ILE A 164 9.72 0.84 7.04
C ILE A 164 9.85 -0.58 7.60
N LEU A 165 10.52 -1.47 6.87
CA LEU A 165 10.73 -2.86 7.29
C LEU A 165 11.63 -2.95 8.52
N ASP A 166 12.70 -2.15 8.59
CA ASP A 166 13.59 -2.11 9.76
C ASP A 166 12.86 -1.66 11.03
N ALA A 167 12.02 -0.62 10.92
CA ALA A 167 11.22 -0.15 12.05
C ALA A 167 10.24 -1.23 12.54
N ILE A 168 9.56 -1.92 11.62
CA ILE A 168 8.64 -3.02 11.94
C ILE A 168 9.41 -4.20 12.54
N HIS A 169 10.54 -4.58 11.94
CA HIS A 169 11.38 -5.66 12.42
C HIS A 169 11.87 -5.38 13.84
N HIS A 170 12.41 -4.18 14.10
CA HIS A 170 12.87 -3.81 15.44
C HIS A 170 11.75 -3.84 16.50
N ALA A 171 10.53 -3.44 16.15
CA ALA A 171 9.41 -3.40 17.09
C ALA A 171 8.80 -4.79 17.38
N TYR A 172 8.74 -5.66 16.37
CA TYR A 172 7.97 -6.91 16.45
C TYR A 172 8.81 -8.19 16.38
N PHE A 173 10.07 -8.12 15.97
CA PHE A 173 10.99 -9.24 16.04
C PHE A 173 11.64 -9.29 17.43
N LYS A 174 11.53 -10.44 18.10
CA LYS A 174 12.25 -10.72 19.35
C LYS A 174 13.12 -11.95 19.13
N GLU A 175 14.44 -11.83 19.35
CA GLU A 175 15.30 -13.01 19.40
C GLU A 175 15.01 -13.83 20.68
N GLY A 176 14.68 -15.11 20.52
CA GLY A 176 14.42 -16.07 21.60
C GLY A 176 13.21 -16.97 21.34
N PRO A 177 13.09 -18.13 22.02
CA PRO A 177 11.91 -19.00 21.87
C PRO A 177 10.67 -18.25 22.36
N SER A 178 9.77 -17.94 21.43
CA SER A 178 8.54 -17.19 21.73
C SER A 178 7.63 -17.98 22.67
N LEU A 179 7.49 -17.51 23.90
CA LEU A 179 6.29 -17.71 24.72
C LEU A 179 5.38 -16.47 24.66
N VAL A 180 5.50 -15.63 23.64
CA VAL A 180 4.62 -14.47 23.47
C VAL A 180 3.34 -14.93 22.80
N ARG A 181 2.39 -15.36 23.63
CA ARG A 181 0.96 -15.25 23.30
C ARG A 181 0.70 -13.77 22.97
N PRO A 182 0.02 -13.43 21.86
CA PRO A 182 -0.34 -12.04 21.56
C PRO A 182 -1.04 -11.43 22.79
N PRO A 183 -0.94 -10.10 23.01
CA PRO A 183 -1.57 -9.46 24.16
C PRO A 183 -3.03 -9.92 24.24
N ALA A 184 -3.53 -10.18 25.45
CA ALA A 184 -4.90 -10.58 25.70
C ALA A 184 -5.87 -9.44 25.33
N GLY A 185 -6.06 -9.23 24.04
CA GLY A 185 -7.22 -8.61 23.44
C GLY A 185 -8.20 -9.72 23.06
N ASN A 186 -9.48 -9.37 22.91
CA ASN A 186 -10.64 -10.26 22.72
C ASN A 186 -10.64 -11.11 21.42
N PHE A 187 -9.50 -11.64 21.00
CA PHE A 187 -9.41 -12.68 19.99
C PHE A 187 -9.88 -13.97 20.65
N GLY A 188 -11.15 -14.31 20.41
CA GLY A 188 -11.81 -15.49 20.97
C GLY A 188 -10.96 -16.74 20.80
N ASP A 189 -10.85 -17.49 21.90
CA ASP A 189 -10.10 -18.74 22.00
C ASP A 189 -10.57 -19.73 20.93
N CYS A 190 -9.78 -19.87 19.86
CA CYS A 190 -9.84 -21.03 19.00
C CYS A 190 -8.45 -21.65 18.97
N GLU A 191 -8.23 -22.58 19.90
CA GLU A 191 -7.05 -23.44 19.95
C GLU A 191 -6.97 -24.24 18.64
N ILE A 192 -5.94 -23.99 17.84
CA ILE A 192 -5.52 -24.91 16.79
C ILE A 192 -4.16 -25.46 17.21
N ALA A 193 -4.16 -26.70 17.67
CA ALA A 193 -2.94 -27.47 17.91
C ALA A 193 -2.20 -27.67 16.58
N ALA A 194 -0.92 -27.30 16.56
CA ALA A 194 -0.04 -27.61 15.43
C ALA A 194 0.24 -29.13 15.40
N PRO A 195 0.15 -29.81 14.24
CA PRO A 195 0.59 -31.19 14.13
C PRO A 195 2.13 -31.27 14.16
N ALA A 196 2.63 -32.37 14.73
CA ALA A 196 4.04 -32.70 14.95
C ALA A 196 4.83 -32.93 13.65
#